data_AF-A0A7S2HD10-F1
#
_entry.id   AF-A0A7S2HD10-F1
#
_cell.length_a   1.000
_cell.length_b   1.000
_cell.length_c   1.000
_cell.angle_alpha   90.00
_cell.angle_beta   90.00
_cell.angle_gamma   90.00
#
_symmetry.space_group_name_H-M   'P 1'
#
loop_
_entity.id
_entity.type
_entity.pdbx_description
1 polymer ?
#
loop_
_entity_poly.entity_id
_entity_poly.type
_entity_poly.pdbx_seq_one_letter_code
_entity_poly.pdbx_strand_id
1 'polypeptide(L)'
;DTVWDFQAYKEHAAAAAAADIGLNRLVYKCVPRRVPETEFWRCFFCWTHHAVSRALPPALTKAVFAANDSTTTSAIISAFRGNAKFEAFSKVEMEGIVKRDAEDDEKLAAGIVMAVEKGVLPANPPVEPTVSVDVLGKTADEVATEIIQALGDAPAKGCVLVMQGLSGTGKGTTVAKLQQLLPRCTTWSNGNVFRS
;
A
#
# COMPACT_ATOMS: atom_id res chain seq x y z
N ASP A 1 6.59 8.47 -26.09
CA ASP A 1 6.26 7.38 -27.03
C ASP A 1 6.72 6.05 -26.49
N THR A 2 5.82 5.31 -25.84
CA THR A 2 6.09 3.94 -25.39
C THR A 2 6.13 3.03 -26.62
N VAL A 3 7.32 2.51 -26.92
CA VAL A 3 7.54 1.54 -28.00
C VAL A 3 6.70 0.30 -27.68
N TRP A 4 5.82 -0.07 -28.60
CA TRP A 4 5.00 -1.27 -28.47
C TRP A 4 5.88 -2.52 -28.49
N ASP A 5 5.82 -3.32 -27.42
CA ASP A 5 6.56 -4.58 -27.28
C ASP A 5 5.63 -5.78 -27.50
N PHE A 6 5.76 -6.40 -28.67
CA PHE A 6 4.95 -7.55 -29.06
C PHE A 6 4.96 -8.69 -28.04
N GLN A 7 6.10 -9.00 -27.41
CA GLN A 7 6.21 -10.16 -26.54
C GLN A 7 5.53 -9.90 -25.19
N ALA A 8 5.76 -8.73 -24.60
CA ALA A 8 5.11 -8.34 -23.35
C ALA A 8 3.58 -8.32 -23.48
N TYR A 9 3.03 -7.74 -24.55
CA TYR A 9 1.58 -7.66 -24.74
C TYR A 9 0.92 -8.99 -25.09
N LYS A 10 1.65 -9.89 -25.76
CA LYS A 10 1.16 -11.21 -26.17
C LYS A 10 0.86 -12.10 -24.96
N GLU A 11 1.75 -12.15 -23.97
CA GLU A 11 1.57 -12.98 -22.77
C GLU A 11 0.37 -12.50 -21.94
N HIS A 12 0.25 -11.19 -21.71
CA HIS A 12 -0.86 -10.59 -20.96
C HIS A 12 -2.21 -10.81 -21.64
N ALA A 13 -2.28 -10.68 -22.96
CA ALA A 13 -3.50 -10.90 -23.68
C ALA A 13 -3.88 -12.39 -23.81
N ALA A 14 -2.89 -13.29 -23.90
CA ALA A 14 -3.14 -14.74 -23.86
C ALA A 14 -3.76 -15.16 -22.51
N ALA A 15 -3.25 -14.62 -21.40
CA ALA A 15 -3.81 -14.85 -20.07
C ALA A 15 -5.24 -14.29 -19.95
N ALA A 16 -5.50 -13.08 -20.44
CA ALA A 16 -6.83 -12.47 -20.45
C ALA A 16 -7.85 -13.23 -21.31
N ALA A 17 -7.44 -13.67 -22.49
CA ALA A 17 -8.25 -14.46 -23.41
C ALA A 17 -8.58 -15.86 -22.86
N ALA A 18 -7.70 -16.44 -22.06
CA ALA A 18 -7.95 -17.70 -21.35
C ALA A 18 -8.93 -17.53 -20.18
N ALA A 19 -8.96 -16.35 -19.54
CA ALA A 19 -9.85 -16.05 -18.44
C ALA A 19 -11.31 -15.85 -18.86
N ASP A 20 -11.57 -15.31 -20.07
CA ASP A 20 -12.93 -15.10 -20.58
C ASP A 20 -13.02 -15.33 -22.11
N ILE A 21 -13.59 -16.47 -22.47
CA ILE A 21 -13.80 -16.89 -23.87
C ILE A 21 -14.79 -15.96 -24.60
N GLY A 22 -15.75 -15.36 -23.88
CA GLY A 22 -16.72 -14.42 -24.42
C GLY A 22 -16.09 -13.08 -24.79
N LEU A 23 -15.20 -12.58 -23.92
CA LEU A 23 -14.42 -11.37 -24.17
C LEU A 23 -13.57 -11.51 -25.44
N ASN A 24 -12.88 -12.64 -25.57
CA ASN A 24 -12.04 -12.93 -26.73
C ASN A 24 -12.84 -12.83 -28.06
N ARG A 25 -14.02 -13.47 -28.13
CA ARG A 25 -14.91 -13.40 -29.30
C ARG A 25 -15.37 -11.98 -29.61
N LEU A 26 -15.59 -11.15 -28.59
CA LEU A 26 -16.06 -9.79 -28.75
C LEU A 26 -14.94 -8.88 -29.26
N VAL A 27 -13.74 -9.00 -28.70
CA VAL A 27 -12.54 -8.28 -29.17
C VAL A 27 -12.21 -8.65 -30.61
N TYR A 28 -12.26 -9.93 -30.99
CA TYR A 28 -12.05 -10.38 -32.37
C TYR A 28 -13.02 -9.75 -33.40
N LYS A 29 -14.21 -9.31 -32.97
CA LYS A 29 -15.17 -8.61 -33.85
C LYS A 29 -14.84 -7.13 -34.01
N CYS A 30 -14.12 -6.54 -33.06
CA CYS A 30 -13.76 -5.12 -33.04
C CYS A 30 -12.42 -4.83 -33.73
N VAL A 31 -11.59 -5.84 -33.96
CA VAL A 31 -10.28 -5.68 -34.61
C VAL A 31 -10.42 -5.68 -36.14
N PRO A 32 -9.84 -4.68 -36.85
CA PRO A 32 -9.84 -4.64 -38.31
C PRO A 32 -9.19 -5.89 -38.92
N ARG A 33 -9.84 -6.52 -39.91
CA ARG A 33 -9.35 -7.77 -40.53
C ARG A 33 -8.48 -7.56 -41.77
N ARG A 34 -8.41 -6.32 -42.29
CA ARG A 34 -7.64 -5.95 -43.49
C ARG A 34 -6.42 -5.11 -43.10
N VAL A 35 -5.61 -5.64 -42.19
CA VAL A 35 -4.35 -5.04 -41.74
C VAL A 35 -3.27 -6.11 -41.73
N PRO A 36 -1.98 -5.75 -41.78
CA PRO A 36 -0.88 -6.69 -41.58
C PRO A 36 -1.04 -7.45 -40.25
N GLU A 37 -0.56 -8.69 -40.21
CA GLU A 37 -0.69 -9.57 -39.04
C GLU A 37 -0.18 -8.92 -37.74
N THR A 38 0.94 -8.20 -37.83
CA THR A 38 1.51 -7.47 -36.69
C THR A 38 0.57 -6.39 -36.16
N GLU A 39 -0.09 -5.65 -37.04
CA GLU A 39 -1.04 -4.60 -36.67
C GLU A 39 -2.36 -5.19 -36.15
N PHE A 40 -2.79 -6.33 -36.70
CA PHE A 40 -3.92 -7.08 -36.19
C PHE A 40 -3.71 -7.47 -34.72
N TRP A 41 -2.58 -8.10 -34.41
CA TRP A 41 -2.26 -8.53 -33.04
C TRP A 41 -2.04 -7.35 -32.10
N ARG A 42 -1.40 -6.28 -32.57
CA ARG A 42 -1.28 -5.03 -31.81
C ARG A 42 -2.65 -4.50 -31.41
N CYS A 43 -3.57 -4.32 -32.36
CA CYS A 43 -4.92 -3.87 -32.07
C CYS A 43 -5.65 -4.82 -31.12
N PHE A 44 -5.59 -6.13 -31.38
CA PHE A 44 -6.23 -7.14 -30.54
C PHE A 44 -5.75 -7.08 -29.09
N PHE A 45 -4.44 -6.98 -28.87
CA PHE A 45 -3.87 -6.86 -27.53
C PHE A 45 -4.19 -5.53 -26.87
N CYS A 46 -4.18 -4.42 -27.60
CA CYS A 46 -4.62 -3.13 -27.06
C CYS A 46 -6.09 -3.15 -26.64
N TRP A 47 -6.98 -3.75 -27.44
CA TRP A 47 -8.40 -3.88 -27.10
C TRP A 47 -8.63 -4.81 -25.92
N THR A 48 -7.91 -5.93 -25.85
CA THR A 48 -7.97 -6.87 -24.73
C THR A 48 -7.47 -6.21 -23.44
N HIS A 49 -6.32 -5.54 -23.51
CA HIS A 49 -5.77 -4.76 -22.41
C HIS A 49 -6.76 -3.68 -21.97
N HIS A 50 -7.30 -2.87 -22.88
CA HIS A 50 -8.30 -1.86 -22.51
C HIS A 50 -9.57 -2.45 -21.92
N ALA A 51 -10.05 -3.59 -22.40
CA ALA A 51 -11.24 -4.23 -21.87
C ALA A 51 -11.01 -4.80 -20.46
N VAL A 52 -9.82 -5.34 -20.20
CA VAL A 52 -9.41 -5.87 -18.89
C VAL A 52 -9.00 -4.75 -17.92
N SER A 53 -8.32 -3.70 -18.39
CA SER A 53 -8.02 -2.50 -17.58
C SER A 53 -9.27 -1.66 -17.29
N ARG A 54 -10.33 -1.80 -18.09
CA ARG A 54 -11.68 -1.33 -17.77
C ARG A 54 -12.51 -2.36 -17.02
N ALA A 55 -11.95 -3.50 -16.58
CA ALA A 55 -12.61 -4.33 -15.61
C ALA A 55 -13.03 -3.42 -14.46
N LEU A 56 -14.34 -3.38 -14.22
CA LEU A 56 -14.94 -2.60 -13.15
C LEU A 56 -14.08 -2.79 -11.89
N PRO A 57 -13.77 -1.71 -11.15
CA PRO A 57 -13.09 -1.86 -9.88
C PRO A 57 -13.80 -2.96 -9.08
N PRO A 58 -13.04 -3.83 -8.39
CA PRO A 58 -13.61 -4.98 -7.71
C PRO A 58 -14.82 -4.49 -6.92
N ALA A 59 -15.99 -5.05 -7.24
CA ALA A 59 -17.23 -4.61 -6.63
C ALA A 59 -17.04 -4.61 -5.11
N LEU A 60 -17.46 -3.54 -4.45
CA LEU A 60 -17.38 -3.43 -3.00
C LEU A 60 -18.24 -4.53 -2.39
N THR A 61 -17.61 -5.65 -2.04
CA THR A 61 -18.25 -6.82 -1.44
C THR A 61 -17.84 -6.91 0.02
N LYS A 62 -18.63 -7.63 0.83
CA LYS A 62 -18.26 -7.94 2.22
C LYS A 62 -16.89 -8.61 2.33
N ALA A 63 -16.52 -9.44 1.36
CA ALA A 63 -15.22 -10.10 1.32
C ALA A 63 -14.07 -9.09 1.16
N VAL A 64 -14.25 -8.07 0.29
CA VAL A 64 -13.27 -6.98 0.15
C VAL A 64 -13.15 -6.20 1.46
N PHE A 65 -14.25 -5.81 2.10
CA PHE A 65 -14.17 -5.11 3.39
C PHE A 65 -13.56 -5.95 4.51
N ALA A 66 -13.79 -7.27 4.50
CA ALA A 66 -13.25 -8.18 5.50
C ALA A 66 -11.73 -8.39 5.39
N ALA A 67 -11.14 -8.16 4.22
CA ALA A 67 -9.69 -8.27 4.02
C ALA A 67 -8.91 -7.17 4.77
N ASN A 68 -9.51 -5.99 4.93
CA ASN A 68 -8.98 -4.85 5.70
C ASN A 68 -7.51 -4.51 5.37
N ASP A 69 -7.17 -4.53 4.09
CA ASP A 69 -5.83 -4.41 3.55
C ASP A 69 -5.72 -3.31 2.48
N SER A 70 -4.58 -3.25 1.79
CA SER A 70 -4.35 -2.30 0.69
C SER A 70 -5.33 -2.51 -0.47
N THR A 71 -5.71 -3.75 -0.77
CA THR A 71 -6.70 -4.07 -1.81
C THR A 71 -8.07 -3.48 -1.48
N THR A 72 -8.47 -3.56 -0.21
CA THR A 72 -9.70 -2.94 0.31
C THR A 72 -9.69 -1.43 0.09
N THR A 73 -8.57 -0.78 0.47
CA THR A 73 -8.38 0.66 0.34
C THR A 73 -8.45 1.10 -1.12
N SER A 74 -7.75 0.38 -2.02
CA SER A 74 -7.76 0.67 -3.45
C SER A 74 -9.15 0.51 -4.08
N ALA A 75 -9.92 -0.50 -3.65
CA ALA A 75 -11.28 -0.72 -4.13
C ALA A 75 -12.22 0.43 -3.73
N ILE A 76 -12.14 0.91 -2.48
CA ILE A 76 -12.92 2.04 -1.99
C ILE A 76 -12.55 3.32 -2.75
N ILE A 77 -11.25 3.63 -2.86
CA ILE A 77 -10.79 4.82 -3.59
C ILE A 77 -11.27 4.80 -5.04
N SER A 78 -11.21 3.63 -5.70
CA SER A 78 -11.67 3.52 -7.08
C SER A 78 -13.19 3.70 -7.20
N ALA A 79 -13.96 3.09 -6.30
CA ALA A 79 -15.42 3.16 -6.30
C ALA A 79 -15.96 4.58 -6.01
N PHE A 80 -15.26 5.36 -5.18
CA PHE A 80 -15.67 6.71 -4.80
C PHE A 80 -14.86 7.82 -5.47
N ARG A 81 -14.02 7.50 -6.47
CA ARG A 81 -13.24 8.49 -7.21
C ARG A 81 -14.16 9.53 -7.86
N GLY A 82 -13.89 10.82 -7.61
CA GLY A 82 -14.69 11.93 -8.15
C GLY A 82 -16.02 12.16 -7.43
N ASN A 83 -16.30 11.44 -6.33
CA ASN A 83 -17.46 11.71 -5.49
C ASN A 83 -17.15 12.85 -4.51
N ALA A 84 -17.70 14.03 -4.77
CA ALA A 84 -17.44 15.23 -3.97
C ALA A 84 -17.76 15.07 -2.46
N LYS A 85 -18.76 14.26 -2.09
CA LYS A 85 -19.07 14.00 -0.68
C LYS A 85 -17.99 13.14 -0.02
N PHE A 86 -17.51 12.12 -0.73
CA PHE A 86 -16.44 11.25 -0.23
C PHE A 86 -15.11 12.00 -0.14
N GLU A 87 -14.80 12.86 -1.11
CA GLU A 87 -13.59 13.70 -1.09
C GLU A 87 -13.61 14.70 0.07
N ALA A 88 -14.74 15.39 0.28
CA ALA A 88 -14.90 16.30 1.41
C ALA A 88 -14.79 15.57 2.76
N PHE A 89 -15.43 14.41 2.88
CA PHE A 89 -15.32 13.57 4.08
C PHE A 89 -13.89 13.11 4.34
N SER A 90 -13.22 12.55 3.32
CA SER A 90 -11.84 12.06 3.43
C SER A 90 -10.87 13.18 3.82
N LYS A 91 -11.10 14.40 3.32
CA LYS A 91 -10.32 15.58 3.69
C LYS A 91 -10.50 15.94 5.17
N VAL A 92 -11.74 15.98 5.67
CA VAL A 92 -12.02 16.29 7.08
C VAL A 92 -11.39 15.24 8.01
N GLU A 93 -11.49 13.96 7.67
CA GLU A 93 -10.86 12.88 8.44
C GLU A 93 -9.32 13.00 8.43
N MET A 94 -8.72 13.34 7.29
CA MET A 94 -7.28 13.58 7.17
C MET A 94 -6.83 14.78 8.02
N GLU A 95 -7.57 15.88 8.01
CA GLU A 95 -7.31 17.04 8.87
C GLU A 95 -7.40 16.66 10.36
N GLY A 96 -8.37 15.82 10.73
CA GLY A 96 -8.51 15.28 12.09
C GLY A 96 -7.34 14.36 12.50
N ILE A 97 -6.77 13.60 11.57
CA ILE A 97 -5.54 12.81 11.82
C ILE A 97 -4.35 13.74 12.05
N VAL A 98 -4.14 14.72 11.17
CA VAL A 98 -3.03 15.68 11.28
C VAL A 98 -3.09 16.46 12.60
N LYS A 99 -4.28 16.91 13.00
CA LYS A 99 -4.46 17.63 14.26
C LYS A 99 -4.10 16.75 15.47
N ARG A 100 -4.56 15.49 15.48
CA ARG A 100 -4.24 14.55 16.56
C ARG A 100 -2.75 14.23 16.65
N ASP A 101 -2.08 14.13 15.51
CA ASP A 101 -0.63 13.89 15.49
C ASP A 101 0.13 15.10 16.07
N ALA A 102 -0.30 16.33 15.79
CA ALA A 102 0.26 17.53 16.42
C ALA A 102 0.03 17.57 17.94
N GLU A 103 -1.18 17.22 18.41
CA GLU A 103 -1.50 17.15 19.84
C GLU A 103 -0.66 16.07 20.57
N ASP A 104 -0.38 14.95 19.91
CA ASP A 104 0.50 13.91 20.46
C ASP A 104 1.95 14.36 20.53
N ASP A 105 2.46 15.03 19.49
CA ASP A 105 3.83 15.54 19.45
C ASP A 105 4.09 16.54 20.57
N GLU A 106 3.14 17.45 20.84
CA GLU A 106 3.22 18.40 21.95
C GLU A 106 3.26 17.70 23.32
N LYS A 107 2.38 16.72 23.54
CA LYS A 107 2.35 15.95 24.80
C LYS A 107 3.60 15.11 24.99
N LEU A 108 4.11 14.50 23.93
CA LEU A 108 5.33 13.71 23.96
C LEU A 108 6.53 14.60 24.30
N ALA A 109 6.64 15.78 23.69
CA ALA A 109 7.70 16.74 23.99
C ALA A 109 7.69 17.16 25.47
N ALA A 110 6.51 17.50 26.01
CA ALA A 110 6.37 17.84 27.43
C ALA A 110 6.74 16.65 28.35
N GLY A 111 6.34 15.43 27.97
CA GLY A 111 6.70 14.20 28.66
C GLY A 111 8.21 13.95 28.71
N ILE A 112 8.91 14.17 27.58
CA ILE A 112 10.37 14.03 27.49
C ILE A 112 11.06 15.03 28.43
N VAL A 113 10.65 16.30 28.44
CA VAL A 113 11.22 17.31 29.34
C VAL A 113 11.09 16.87 30.79
N MET A 114 9.89 16.46 31.22
CA MET A 114 9.66 15.97 32.59
C MET A 114 10.50 14.74 32.93
N ALA A 115 10.67 13.81 32.00
CA ALA A 115 11.47 12.60 32.21
C ALA A 115 12.97 12.90 32.34
N VAL A 116 13.47 13.88 31.58
CA VAL A 116 14.85 14.36 31.67
C VAL A 116 15.09 15.08 32.99
N GLU A 117 14.19 15.98 33.40
CA GLU A 117 14.29 16.68 34.69
C GLU A 117 14.27 15.73 35.89
N LYS A 118 13.50 14.64 35.81
CA LYS A 118 13.46 13.59 36.83
C LYS A 118 14.66 12.63 36.78
N GLY A 119 15.54 12.78 35.80
CA GLY A 119 16.70 11.89 35.61
C GLY A 119 16.33 10.48 35.15
N VAL A 120 15.11 10.26 34.64
CA VAL A 120 14.66 8.96 34.10
C VAL A 120 15.23 8.74 32.69
N LEU A 121 15.36 9.81 31.90
CA LEU A 121 15.97 9.79 30.57
C LEU A 121 17.16 10.75 30.51
N PRO A 122 18.23 10.42 29.77
CA PRO A 122 19.27 11.38 29.46
C PRO A 122 18.75 12.46 28.50
N ALA A 123 19.23 13.70 28.63
CA ALA A 123 18.80 14.81 27.78
C ALA A 123 19.12 14.61 26.28
N ASN A 124 20.22 13.93 25.99
CA ASN A 124 20.63 13.56 24.64
C ASN A 124 21.03 12.07 24.63
N PRO A 125 20.08 11.15 24.45
CA PRO A 125 20.41 9.73 24.31
C PRO A 125 21.22 9.52 23.02
N PRO A 126 22.16 8.56 23.00
CA PRO A 126 22.76 8.12 21.75
C PRO A 126 21.66 7.51 20.86
N VAL A 127 21.57 7.98 19.61
CA VAL A 127 20.61 7.47 18.62
C VAL A 127 21.35 6.62 17.60
N GLU A 128 20.88 5.39 17.40
CA GLU A 128 21.43 4.48 16.40
C GLU A 128 21.14 4.99 14.97
N PRO A 129 22.00 4.66 13.98
CA PRO A 129 21.75 5.01 12.60
C PRO A 129 20.40 4.47 12.10
N THR A 130 19.64 5.31 11.42
CA THR A 130 18.35 4.93 10.82
C THR A 130 18.54 4.31 9.44
N VAL A 131 17.69 3.34 9.11
CA VAL A 131 17.60 2.74 7.77
C VAL A 131 16.35 3.26 7.07
N SER A 132 16.54 3.93 5.94
CA SER A 132 15.44 4.41 5.10
C SER A 132 14.94 3.28 4.21
N VAL A 133 13.65 2.95 4.32
CA VAL A 133 12.97 1.97 3.47
C VAL A 133 12.07 2.72 2.51
N ASP A 134 12.32 2.58 1.20
CA ASP A 134 11.43 3.13 0.17
C ASP A 134 10.17 2.27 0.09
N VAL A 135 9.02 2.91 0.29
CA VAL A 135 7.71 2.26 0.27
C VAL A 135 6.95 2.51 -1.03
N LEU A 136 7.44 3.40 -1.90
CA LEU A 136 6.70 3.79 -3.09
C LEU A 136 6.67 2.64 -4.12
N GLY A 137 5.47 2.26 -4.53
CA GLY A 137 5.27 1.17 -5.50
C GLY A 137 5.48 -0.23 -4.93
N LYS A 138 5.78 -0.38 -3.63
CA LYS A 138 5.93 -1.67 -2.96
C LYS A 138 4.67 -2.05 -2.20
N THR A 139 4.41 -3.35 -2.13
CA THR A 139 3.39 -3.95 -1.28
C THR A 139 3.86 -3.97 0.19
N ALA A 140 2.91 -4.09 1.12
CA ALA A 140 3.24 -4.20 2.55
C ALA A 140 4.11 -5.44 2.85
N ASP A 141 3.95 -6.53 2.09
CA ASP A 141 4.74 -7.75 2.22
C ASP A 141 6.20 -7.55 1.77
N GLU A 142 6.42 -6.82 0.67
CA GLU A 142 7.76 -6.45 0.19
C GLU A 142 8.47 -5.53 1.19
N VAL A 143 7.76 -4.51 1.69
CA VAL A 143 8.30 -3.59 2.71
C VAL A 143 8.65 -4.34 4.00
N ALA A 144 7.78 -5.24 4.47
CA ALA A 144 8.04 -6.05 5.66
C ALA A 144 9.26 -6.98 5.47
N THR A 145 9.41 -7.56 4.28
CA THR A 145 10.56 -8.41 3.94
C THR A 145 11.87 -7.62 3.98
N GLU A 146 11.89 -6.41 3.42
CA GLU A 146 13.07 -5.53 3.44
C GLU A 146 13.46 -5.14 4.88
N ILE A 147 12.48 -4.85 5.73
CA ILE A 147 12.72 -4.58 7.16
C ILE A 147 13.32 -5.81 7.85
N ILE A 148 12.78 -7.00 7.64
CA ILE A 148 13.29 -8.24 8.24
C ILE A 148 14.72 -8.52 7.77
N GLN A 149 15.02 -8.30 6.50
CA GLN A 149 16.38 -8.42 5.97
C GLN A 149 17.35 -7.43 6.65
N ALA A 150 16.93 -6.18 6.84
CA ALA A 150 17.72 -5.17 7.55
C ALA A 150 17.95 -5.52 9.02
N LEU A 151 16.98 -6.18 9.68
CA LEU A 151 17.09 -6.63 11.07
C LEU A 151 18.02 -7.84 11.26
N GLY A 152 18.24 -8.65 10.23
CA GLY A 152 19.09 -9.83 10.29
C GLY A 152 18.67 -10.80 11.40
N ASP A 153 19.61 -11.15 12.29
CA ASP A 153 19.37 -12.09 13.39
C ASP A 153 18.89 -11.43 14.70
N ALA A 154 18.74 -10.09 14.72
CA ALA A 154 18.33 -9.34 15.90
C ALA A 154 16.97 -9.78 16.48
N PRO A 155 15.93 -10.09 15.69
CA PRO A 155 14.64 -10.52 16.23
C PRO A 155 14.71 -11.82 17.04
N ALA A 156 15.65 -12.72 16.70
CA ALA A 156 15.84 -13.96 17.44
C ALA A 156 16.49 -13.73 18.82
N LYS A 157 17.27 -12.66 18.97
CA LYS A 157 17.94 -12.25 20.21
C LYS A 157 17.10 -11.31 21.07
N GLY A 158 16.01 -10.79 20.50
CA GLY A 158 15.21 -9.72 21.09
C GLY A 158 15.74 -8.35 20.67
N CYS A 159 14.90 -7.56 20.01
CA CYS A 159 15.26 -6.21 19.56
C CYS A 159 14.07 -5.25 19.66
N VAL A 160 14.36 -3.96 19.73
CA VAL A 160 13.36 -2.89 19.61
C VAL A 160 13.49 -2.28 18.22
N LEU A 161 12.43 -2.37 17.42
CA LEU A 161 12.34 -1.69 16.13
C LEU A 161 11.52 -0.41 16.30
N VAL A 162 12.10 0.73 15.95
CA VAL A 162 11.38 2.01 15.91
C VAL A 162 11.07 2.36 14.46
N MET A 163 9.79 2.32 14.10
CA MET A 163 9.32 2.74 12.78
C MET A 163 8.92 4.20 12.78
N GLN A 164 9.59 4.99 11.96
CA GLN A 164 9.29 6.41 11.76
C GLN A 164 8.68 6.62 10.37
N GLY A 165 7.72 7.53 10.25
CA GLY A 165 7.11 7.88 8.98
C GLY A 165 5.87 8.72 9.13
N LEU A 166 5.48 9.41 8.07
CA LEU A 166 4.28 10.26 8.06
C LEU A 166 3.00 9.45 8.31
N SER A 167 1.96 10.11 8.82
CA SER A 167 0.65 9.50 8.98
C SER A 167 0.11 9.03 7.62
N GLY A 168 -0.56 7.87 7.59
CA GLY A 168 -1.12 7.32 6.35
C GLY A 168 -0.14 6.62 5.41
N THR A 169 1.16 6.50 5.72
CA THR A 169 2.15 5.80 4.87
C THR A 169 2.13 4.26 5.00
N GLY A 170 1.09 3.69 5.60
CA GLY A 170 0.95 2.23 5.73
C GLY A 170 1.70 1.60 6.90
N LYS A 171 2.22 2.39 7.87
CA LYS A 171 2.92 1.87 9.06
C LYS A 171 2.17 0.74 9.77
N GLY A 172 0.88 0.92 10.05
CA GLY A 172 0.06 -0.09 10.74
C GLY A 172 -0.09 -1.38 9.92
N THR A 173 -0.24 -1.26 8.60
CA THR A 173 -0.31 -2.40 7.69
C THR A 173 1.01 -3.17 7.66
N THR A 174 2.14 -2.47 7.55
CA THR A 174 3.48 -3.08 7.59
C THR A 174 3.73 -3.77 8.93
N VAL A 175 3.34 -3.13 10.04
CA VAL A 175 3.45 -3.71 11.38
C VAL A 175 2.63 -5.00 11.51
N ALA A 176 1.38 -5.01 11.02
CA ALA A 176 0.55 -6.22 11.08
C ALA A 176 1.20 -7.39 10.33
N LYS A 177 1.89 -7.12 9.21
CA LYS A 177 2.70 -8.12 8.49
C LYS A 177 3.91 -8.56 9.30
N LEU A 178 4.66 -7.64 9.89
CA LEU A 178 5.79 -7.97 10.76
C LEU A 178 5.37 -8.85 11.95
N GLN A 179 4.19 -8.61 12.54
CA GLN A 179 3.67 -9.44 13.63
C GLN A 179 3.33 -10.87 13.20
N GLN A 180 2.98 -11.08 11.92
CA GLN A 180 2.74 -12.41 11.36
C GLN A 180 4.06 -13.13 11.05
N LEU A 181 5.10 -12.39 10.65
CA LEU A 181 6.37 -12.95 10.16
C LEU A 181 7.41 -13.14 11.27
N LEU A 182 7.40 -12.30 12.32
CA LEU A 182 8.39 -12.33 13.38
C LEU A 182 7.91 -13.13 14.60
N PRO A 183 8.80 -13.91 15.24
CA PRO A 183 8.46 -14.62 16.46
C PRO A 183 8.28 -13.63 17.62
N ARG A 184 7.13 -13.68 18.31
CA ARG A 184 6.84 -12.90 19.53
C ARG A 184 6.98 -11.37 19.33
N CYS A 185 6.31 -10.83 18.31
CA CYS A 185 6.31 -9.40 18.02
C CYS A 185 5.12 -8.67 18.69
N THR A 186 5.43 -7.71 19.57
CA THR A 186 4.45 -6.82 20.20
C THR A 186 4.65 -5.40 19.69
N THR A 187 3.55 -4.72 19.36
CA THR A 187 3.59 -3.36 18.84
C THR A 187 3.06 -2.36 19.85
N TRP A 188 3.80 -1.28 20.05
CA TRP A 188 3.33 -0.08 20.73
C TRP A 188 3.23 1.07 19.72
N SER A 189 2.16 1.86 19.85
CA SER A 189 1.92 3.04 19.03
C SER A 189 1.50 4.19 19.93
N ASN A 190 1.69 5.43 19.48
CA ASN A 190 1.22 6.58 20.25
C ASN A 190 -0.28 6.48 20.56
N GLY A 191 -1.07 5.99 19.60
CA GLY A 191 -2.49 5.73 19.81
C GLY A 191 -2.78 4.75 20.94
N ASN A 192 -2.03 3.66 21.04
CA ASN A 192 -2.28 2.62 22.04
C ASN A 192 -1.66 2.93 23.41
N VAL A 193 -0.67 3.82 23.48
CA VAL A 193 0.09 4.12 24.71
C VAL A 193 -0.34 5.45 25.34
N PHE A 194 -0.72 6.44 24.54
CA PHE A 194 -1.05 7.79 25.02
C PHE A 194 -2.52 8.18 24.85
N ARG A 195 -3.25 7.54 23.94
CA ARG A 195 -4.66 7.88 23.63
C ARG A 195 -5.68 6.89 24.22
N SER A 196 -5.23 5.88 24.95
CA SER A 196 -6.04 4.88 25.66
C SER A 196 -6.59 5.39 26.98
#